data_AF-A0A7S2E7H5-F1
#
_entry.id   AF-A0A7S2E7H5-F1
#
_cell.length_a   1.000
_cell.length_b   1.000
_cell.length_c   1.000
_cell.angle_alpha   90.00
_cell.angle_beta   90.00
_cell.angle_gamma   90.00
#
_symmetry.space_group_name_H-M   'P 1'
#
loop_
_entity.id
_entity.type
_entity.pdbx_description
1 polymer ?
#
loop_
_entity_poly.entity_id
_entity_poly.type
_entity_poly.pdbx_seq_one_letter_code
_entity_poly.pdbx_strand_id
1 'polypeptide(L)'
;AYGVIAVGMLEENLPLSEDATRALSLHYRVVGQTASLVMLESESDYQMYDIQASHPYSTVSDVVPSQIILDVAAENAAIARSPRASLRRIVRDIEAAGTNIVLLNSTLSMLEAIPEVSLDINSPDFGMKSGKGPEHPSLDRLNGNRNAKLQHELASAINNNGAPEASYDAWTLESEARDRAGSQIGALRALTSLLAQNPADVVLRRDIALSAIKMGFPQASFLAFKQVAAARPWEPLSYMQMAKGAQAASLPDLATFLFEVSLGGEWERRFPGFQEVAAMLYARHLHLVSTGVGFGAKSSKEGAAYAAGRESEVRAWYEVPARASLVAILTWNQDNTDVDLHVTEPSGEECFFGHTHTKSGGYISHDITDGFGPEMYIQPKGKPGEMYEIDVEVFSENPNRLSAPIKVLVEVVKDWGWSTEEYLAKTLVQKGG
;
A
#
# COMPACT_ATOMS: atom_id res chain seq x y z
N ALA A 1 -16.11 38.06 7.12
CA ALA A 1 -14.66 38.03 7.38
C ALA A 1 -14.29 36.86 8.30
N TYR A 2 -14.81 36.80 9.53
CA TYR A 2 -14.50 35.71 10.47
C TYR A 2 -14.71 34.30 9.89
N GLY A 3 -15.89 34.00 9.34
CA GLY A 3 -16.18 32.66 8.78
C GLY A 3 -15.20 32.23 7.68
N VAL A 4 -14.85 33.14 6.76
CA VAL A 4 -13.88 32.85 5.68
C VAL A 4 -12.48 32.57 6.23
N ILE A 5 -12.03 33.35 7.22
CA ILE A 5 -10.73 33.15 7.85
C ILE A 5 -10.71 31.84 8.66
N ALA A 6 -11.75 31.59 9.46
CA ALA A 6 -11.88 30.40 10.27
C ALA A 6 -11.91 29.13 9.42
N VAL A 7 -12.73 29.11 8.37
CA VAL A 7 -12.79 28.00 7.41
C VAL A 7 -11.45 27.82 6.71
N GLY A 8 -10.85 28.89 6.17
CA GLY A 8 -9.56 28.79 5.49
C GLY A 8 -8.44 28.22 6.37
N MET A 9 -8.33 28.68 7.64
CA MET A 9 -7.33 28.16 8.58
C MET A 9 -7.57 26.69 8.94
N LEU A 10 -8.84 26.26 9.04
CA LEU A 10 -9.16 24.88 9.33
C LEU A 10 -8.98 23.99 8.09
N GLU A 11 -9.26 24.47 6.88
CA GLU A 11 -9.07 23.71 5.64
C GLU A 11 -7.60 23.32 5.40
N GLU A 12 -6.64 24.11 5.87
CA GLU A 12 -5.21 23.76 5.84
C GLU A 12 -4.87 22.51 6.69
N ASN A 13 -5.77 22.11 7.57
CA ASN A 13 -5.58 21.03 8.55
C ASN A 13 -6.52 19.83 8.32
N LEU A 14 -7.15 19.74 7.14
CA LEU A 14 -7.97 18.59 6.77
C LEU A 14 -7.15 17.30 6.68
N PRO A 15 -7.77 16.14 6.95
CA PRO A 15 -9.18 15.93 7.31
C PRO A 15 -9.49 16.14 8.81
N LEU A 16 -8.49 16.41 9.66
CA LEU A 16 -8.67 16.44 11.13
C LEU A 16 -9.65 17.50 11.63
N SER A 17 -9.74 18.60 10.90
CA SER A 17 -10.64 19.72 11.21
C SER A 17 -11.99 19.61 10.50
N GLU A 18 -12.28 18.53 9.76
CA GLU A 18 -13.38 18.49 8.78
C GLU A 18 -14.75 18.76 9.40
N ASP A 19 -15.08 18.13 10.53
CA ASP A 19 -16.39 18.34 11.17
C ASP A 19 -16.62 19.80 11.58
N ALA A 20 -15.61 20.42 12.20
CA ALA A 20 -15.66 21.82 12.60
C ALA A 20 -15.67 22.75 11.37
N THR A 21 -14.87 22.42 10.36
CA THR A 21 -14.82 23.16 9.09
C THR A 21 -16.17 23.10 8.39
N ARG A 22 -16.77 21.91 8.27
CA ARG A 22 -18.09 21.70 7.66
C ARG A 22 -19.18 22.47 8.41
N ALA A 23 -19.19 22.41 9.74
CA ALA A 23 -20.14 23.16 10.56
C ALA A 23 -20.01 24.68 10.35
N LEU A 24 -18.78 25.21 10.33
CA LEU A 24 -18.50 26.62 10.08
C LEU A 24 -18.83 27.03 8.63
N SER A 25 -18.49 26.19 7.65
CA SER A 25 -18.76 26.40 6.23
C SER A 25 -20.27 26.47 5.96
N LEU A 26 -21.05 25.55 6.54
CA LEU A 26 -22.51 25.57 6.45
C LEU A 26 -23.12 26.80 7.13
N HIS A 27 -22.65 27.15 8.33
CA HIS A 27 -23.18 28.29 9.07
C HIS A 27 -22.87 29.64 8.42
N TYR A 28 -21.62 29.85 8.00
CA TYR A 28 -21.16 31.10 7.39
C TYR A 28 -21.31 31.13 5.86
N ARG A 29 -21.79 30.04 5.24
CA ARG A 29 -21.96 29.89 3.79
C ARG A 29 -20.66 30.14 3.02
N VAL A 30 -19.58 29.55 3.52
CA VAL A 30 -18.26 29.64 2.90
C VAL A 30 -18.08 28.42 1.99
N VAL A 31 -17.77 28.68 0.73
CA VAL A 31 -17.33 27.64 -0.21
C VAL A 31 -15.85 27.36 -0.04
N GLY A 32 -15.46 26.11 -0.19
CA GLY A 32 -14.08 25.68 0.00
C GLY A 32 -13.89 24.22 -0.37
N GLN A 33 -12.83 23.61 0.16
CA GLN A 33 -12.57 22.17 0.00
C GLN A 33 -13.65 21.30 0.65
N THR A 34 -14.27 21.79 1.72
CA THR A 34 -15.22 21.03 2.56
C THR A 34 -16.69 21.24 2.22
N ALA A 35 -17.02 22.30 1.48
CA ALA A 35 -18.40 22.65 1.17
C ALA A 35 -18.50 23.36 -0.18
N SER A 36 -19.46 22.93 -1.00
CA SER A 36 -19.85 23.59 -2.24
C SER A 36 -21.26 24.16 -2.12
N LEU A 37 -21.58 25.15 -2.95
CA LEU A 37 -22.94 25.69 -3.05
C LEU A 37 -23.69 24.96 -4.15
N VAL A 38 -24.83 24.38 -3.78
CA VAL A 38 -25.83 23.90 -4.72
C VAL A 38 -27.01 24.86 -4.68
N MET A 39 -27.38 25.42 -5.83
CA MET A 39 -28.55 26.28 -5.97
C MET A 39 -29.51 25.60 -6.94
N LEU A 40 -30.72 25.27 -6.46
CA LEU A 40 -31.79 24.75 -7.31
C LEU A 40 -32.58 25.89 -7.95
N GLU A 41 -33.21 25.60 -9.09
CA GLU A 41 -33.86 26.61 -9.94
C GLU A 41 -35.18 27.12 -9.37
N SER A 42 -35.87 26.33 -8.55
CA SER A 42 -37.16 26.69 -7.96
C SER A 42 -37.36 26.18 -6.53
N GLU A 43 -38.22 26.84 -5.77
CA GLU A 43 -38.69 26.40 -4.43
C GLU A 43 -39.34 25.01 -4.49
N SER A 44 -40.00 24.66 -5.60
CA SER A 44 -40.55 23.32 -5.82
C SER A 44 -39.48 22.24 -5.88
N ASP A 45 -38.28 22.55 -6.38
CA ASP A 45 -37.18 21.58 -6.42
C ASP A 45 -36.64 21.28 -5.02
N TYR A 46 -36.48 22.31 -4.17
CA TYR A 46 -36.10 22.10 -2.77
C TYR A 46 -37.11 21.23 -2.02
N GLN A 47 -38.40 21.43 -2.27
CA GLN A 47 -39.47 20.61 -1.68
C GLN A 47 -39.49 19.17 -2.23
N MET A 48 -39.24 19.01 -3.53
CA MET A 48 -39.20 17.70 -4.19
C MET A 48 -38.08 16.80 -3.64
N TYR A 49 -36.93 17.38 -3.31
CA TYR A 49 -35.78 16.67 -2.74
C TYR A 49 -35.69 16.72 -1.21
N ASP A 50 -36.70 17.26 -0.53
CA ASP A 50 -36.72 17.44 0.94
C ASP A 50 -35.47 18.17 1.49
N ILE A 51 -34.96 19.15 0.74
CA ILE A 51 -33.79 19.94 1.13
C ILE A 51 -34.25 21.12 1.99
N GLN A 52 -34.05 20.99 3.30
CA GLN A 52 -34.38 22.04 4.27
C GLN A 52 -33.20 22.98 4.50
N ALA A 53 -33.48 24.29 4.58
CA ALA A 53 -32.49 25.28 4.97
C ALA A 53 -32.06 25.03 6.43
N SER A 54 -30.84 24.55 6.63
CA SER A 54 -30.26 24.35 7.95
C SER A 54 -29.20 25.43 8.25
N HIS A 55 -29.39 26.14 9.37
CA HIS A 55 -28.41 27.06 9.93
C HIS A 55 -28.06 26.58 11.33
N PRO A 56 -27.16 25.61 11.47
CA PRO A 56 -26.93 24.96 12.75
C PRO A 56 -26.07 25.86 13.65
N TYR A 57 -26.64 26.95 14.17
CA TYR A 57 -25.94 27.87 15.07
C TYR A 57 -25.48 27.15 16.35
N SER A 58 -26.28 26.20 16.85
CA SER A 58 -25.98 25.38 18.02
C SER A 58 -24.78 24.44 17.82
N THR A 59 -24.39 24.13 16.58
CA THR A 59 -23.18 23.32 16.31
C THR A 59 -21.93 24.18 16.14
N VAL A 60 -22.07 25.51 16.09
CA VAL A 60 -20.96 26.45 15.84
C VAL A 60 -20.64 27.31 17.06
N SER A 61 -21.57 27.47 18.01
CA SER A 61 -21.38 28.33 19.20
C SER A 61 -20.16 27.95 20.05
N ASP A 62 -19.80 26.67 20.08
CA ASP A 62 -18.68 26.15 20.88
C ASP A 62 -17.41 25.91 20.05
N VAL A 63 -17.45 26.17 18.74
CA VAL A 63 -16.30 25.96 17.85
C VAL A 63 -15.33 27.11 18.00
N VAL A 64 -14.14 26.81 18.52
CA VAL A 64 -13.03 27.77 18.64
C VAL A 64 -11.91 27.36 17.68
N PRO A 65 -11.84 27.95 16.46
CA PRO A 65 -10.89 27.52 15.42
C PRO A 65 -9.43 27.52 15.88
N SER A 66 -9.03 28.51 16.68
CA SER A 66 -7.66 28.60 17.20
C SER A 66 -7.32 27.45 18.17
N GLN A 67 -8.29 26.99 18.96
CA GLN A 67 -8.09 25.86 19.86
C GLN A 67 -7.98 24.56 19.06
N ILE A 68 -8.85 24.39 18.06
CA ILE A 68 -8.81 23.22 17.15
C ILE A 68 -7.46 23.11 16.46
N ILE A 69 -6.88 24.23 15.98
CA ILE A 69 -5.55 24.22 15.36
C ILE A 69 -4.46 23.83 16.36
N LEU A 70 -4.54 24.32 17.60
CA LEU A 70 -3.60 23.93 18.65
C LEU A 70 -3.72 22.43 18.98
N ASP A 71 -4.94 21.92 19.05
CA ASP A 71 -5.21 20.51 19.32
C ASP A 71 -4.71 19.63 18.17
N VAL A 72 -4.97 20.01 16.92
CA VAL A 72 -4.44 19.36 15.71
C VAL A 72 -2.90 19.40 15.68
N ALA A 73 -2.29 20.53 16.00
CA ALA A 73 -0.83 20.66 16.04
C ALA A 73 -0.21 19.77 17.14
N ALA A 74 -0.84 19.73 18.33
CA ALA A 74 -0.42 18.86 19.42
C ALA A 74 -0.55 17.37 19.04
N GLU A 75 -1.63 17.02 18.37
CA GLU A 75 -1.87 15.67 17.86
C GLU A 75 -0.83 15.27 16.79
N ASN A 76 -0.56 16.15 15.81
CA ASN A 76 0.47 15.93 14.80
C ASN A 76 1.86 15.78 15.43
N ALA A 77 2.17 16.56 16.45
CA ALA A 77 3.42 16.43 17.20
C ALA A 77 3.49 15.09 17.97
N ALA A 78 2.37 14.59 18.50
CA ALA A 78 2.30 13.28 19.15
C ALA A 78 2.47 12.14 18.13
N ILE A 79 1.80 12.22 16.97
CA ILE A 79 1.93 11.27 15.85
C ILE A 79 3.37 11.18 15.37
N ALA A 80 4.06 12.32 15.23
CA ALA A 80 5.45 12.35 14.80
C ALA A 80 6.43 11.71 15.81
N ARG A 81 6.04 11.60 17.08
CA ARG A 81 6.88 11.09 18.17
C ARG A 81 6.54 9.67 18.60
N SER A 82 5.40 9.13 18.18
CA SER A 82 4.90 7.80 18.57
C SER A 82 4.46 7.03 17.33
N PRO A 83 5.21 5.99 16.92
CA PRO A 83 4.77 5.02 15.93
C PRO A 83 3.36 4.48 16.22
N ARG A 84 3.05 4.17 17.49
CA ARG A 84 1.70 3.75 17.91
C ARG A 84 0.64 4.80 17.59
N ALA A 85 0.89 6.07 17.89
CA ALA A 85 -0.03 7.16 17.55
C ALA A 85 -0.21 7.29 16.03
N SER A 86 0.86 7.10 15.25
CA SER A 86 0.77 7.05 13.77
C SER A 86 -0.08 5.89 13.27
N LEU A 87 -0.06 4.74 13.92
CA LEU A 87 -0.88 3.58 13.55
C LEU A 87 -2.36 3.79 13.89
N ARG A 88 -2.67 4.36 15.07
CA ARG A 88 -4.04 4.76 15.41
C ARG A 88 -4.58 5.83 14.45
N ARG A 89 -3.70 6.71 13.96
CA ARG A 89 -4.08 7.72 12.98
C ARG A 89 -4.55 7.09 11.66
N ILE A 90 -3.87 6.04 11.19
CA ILE A 90 -4.28 5.31 9.99
C ILE A 90 -5.73 4.81 10.12
N VAL A 91 -6.09 4.19 11.25
CA VAL A 91 -7.45 3.71 11.50
C VAL A 91 -8.47 4.84 11.40
N ARG A 92 -8.17 5.99 12.02
CA ARG A 92 -9.04 7.18 11.94
C ARG A 92 -9.14 7.77 10.54
N ASP A 93 -8.06 7.76 9.76
CA ASP A 93 -8.08 8.25 8.37
C ASP A 93 -8.95 7.34 7.48
N ILE A 94 -8.99 6.03 7.73
CA ILE A 94 -9.88 5.07 7.05
C ILE A 94 -11.35 5.40 7.38
N GLU A 95 -11.66 5.56 8.67
CA GLU A 95 -13.01 5.91 9.14
C GLU A 95 -13.48 7.26 8.60
N ALA A 96 -12.59 8.27 8.62
CA ALA A 96 -12.87 9.60 8.09
C ALA A 96 -13.12 9.58 6.57
N ALA A 97 -12.49 8.66 5.84
CA ALA A 97 -12.77 8.43 4.43
C ALA A 97 -14.09 7.69 4.15
N GLY A 98 -14.88 7.39 5.18
CA GLY A 98 -16.18 6.72 5.06
C GLY A 98 -16.09 5.20 4.98
N THR A 99 -14.92 4.61 5.25
CA THR A 99 -14.76 3.15 5.31
C THR A 99 -14.83 2.69 6.77
N ASN A 100 -15.79 1.82 7.09
CA ASN A 100 -15.89 1.25 8.42
C ASN A 100 -14.76 0.23 8.65
N ILE A 101 -14.17 0.24 9.84
CA ILE A 101 -13.10 -0.69 10.24
C ILE A 101 -13.38 -1.26 11.62
N VAL A 102 -13.38 -2.59 11.72
CA VAL A 102 -13.69 -3.32 12.95
C VAL A 102 -12.45 -4.08 13.40
N LEU A 103 -11.74 -3.50 14.38
CA LEU A 103 -10.62 -4.16 15.05
C LEU A 103 -11.08 -4.84 16.34
N LEU A 104 -10.53 -6.02 16.65
CA LEU A 104 -10.81 -6.70 17.90
C LEU A 104 -10.23 -5.92 19.09
N ASN A 105 -10.91 -6.00 20.24
CA ASN A 105 -10.38 -5.45 21.50
C ASN A 105 -9.02 -6.04 21.87
N SER A 106 -8.77 -7.30 21.51
CA SER A 106 -7.46 -7.96 21.68
C SER A 106 -6.39 -7.33 20.80
N THR A 107 -6.71 -6.93 19.56
CA THR A 107 -5.81 -6.20 18.66
C THR A 107 -5.40 -4.86 19.25
N LEU A 108 -6.38 -4.10 19.75
CA LEU A 108 -6.12 -2.79 20.38
C LEU A 108 -5.29 -2.96 21.67
N SER A 109 -5.61 -3.95 22.49
CA SER A 109 -4.84 -4.25 23.71
C SER A 109 -3.40 -4.65 23.40
N MET A 110 -3.20 -5.43 22.32
CA MET A 110 -1.87 -5.79 21.82
C MET A 110 -1.10 -4.55 21.37
N LEU A 111 -1.71 -3.66 20.58
CA LEU A 111 -1.08 -2.42 20.14
C LEU A 111 -0.59 -1.57 21.32
N GLU A 112 -1.36 -1.48 22.40
CA GLU A 112 -0.96 -0.74 23.61
C GLU A 112 0.19 -1.39 24.39
N ALA A 113 0.26 -2.71 24.40
CA ALA A 113 1.21 -3.46 25.21
C ALA A 113 2.57 -3.63 24.53
N ILE A 114 2.62 -3.59 23.19
CA ILE A 114 3.84 -3.77 22.41
C ILE A 114 4.77 -2.53 22.50
N PRO A 115 6.10 -2.70 22.54
CA PRO A 115 7.06 -1.59 22.56
C PRO A 115 7.00 -0.69 21.31
N GLU A 116 7.18 0.63 21.46
CA GLU A 116 7.22 1.58 20.32
C GLU A 116 8.27 1.22 19.27
N VAL A 117 9.42 0.69 19.72
CA VAL A 117 10.55 0.32 18.85
C VAL A 117 10.22 -0.82 17.88
N SER A 118 9.25 -1.68 18.18
CA SER A 118 8.82 -2.75 17.26
C SER A 118 7.71 -2.31 16.29
N LEU A 119 7.23 -1.07 16.44
CA LEU A 119 6.25 -0.42 15.57
C LEU A 119 6.89 0.62 14.62
N ASP A 120 8.16 0.99 14.84
CA ASP A 120 8.87 1.97 14.02
C ASP A 120 9.60 1.32 12.84
N ILE A 121 9.15 1.60 11.61
CA ILE A 121 9.79 1.16 10.36
C ILE A 121 11.23 1.65 10.22
N ASN A 122 11.60 2.74 10.89
CA ASN A 122 12.94 3.32 10.87
C ASN A 122 13.82 2.84 12.03
N SER A 123 13.32 1.94 12.89
CA SER A 123 14.07 1.44 14.04
C SER A 123 15.38 0.77 13.58
N PRO A 124 16.55 1.23 14.06
CA PRO A 124 17.84 0.67 13.65
C PRO A 124 18.14 -0.72 14.27
N ASP A 125 17.40 -1.14 15.30
CA ASP A 125 17.76 -2.27 16.17
C ASP A 125 17.13 -3.62 15.81
N PHE A 126 16.37 -3.71 14.73
CA PHE A 126 15.78 -4.97 14.28
C PHE A 126 16.16 -5.29 12.83
N GLY A 127 16.94 -6.37 12.65
CA GLY A 127 17.20 -6.98 11.34
C GLY A 127 18.55 -6.65 10.69
N MET A 128 19.37 -5.73 11.23
CA MET A 128 20.76 -5.61 10.82
C MET A 128 21.66 -6.45 11.72
N LYS A 129 22.03 -7.66 11.27
CA LYS A 129 23.23 -8.30 11.81
C LYS A 129 24.37 -7.28 11.70
N SER A 130 25.10 -7.09 12.78
CA SER A 130 26.31 -6.29 12.90
C SER A 130 27.40 -6.76 11.93
N GLY A 131 27.25 -6.43 10.65
CA GLY A 131 28.11 -6.82 9.56
C GLY A 131 27.86 -5.88 8.40
N LYS A 132 28.48 -4.69 8.47
CA LYS A 132 28.24 -3.51 7.63
C LYS A 132 26.77 -3.09 7.66
N GLY A 133 26.46 -2.03 8.42
CA GLY A 133 25.26 -1.23 8.11
C GLY A 133 25.27 -0.87 6.61
N PRO A 134 24.12 -0.52 5.99
CA PRO A 134 24.11 -0.06 4.61
C PRO A 134 25.22 0.96 4.50
N GLU A 135 26.25 0.67 3.70
CA GLU A 135 27.36 1.60 3.51
C GLU A 135 26.70 2.95 3.26
N HIS A 136 27.02 3.97 4.08
CA HIS A 136 26.47 5.33 3.94
C HIS A 136 26.29 5.57 2.45
N PRO A 137 25.06 5.83 1.94
CA PRO A 137 24.77 5.76 0.51
C PRO A 137 25.88 6.48 -0.22
N SER A 138 26.84 5.73 -0.76
CA SER A 138 27.92 6.37 -1.46
C SER A 138 27.21 7.07 -2.61
N LEU A 139 27.57 8.33 -2.85
CA LEU A 139 27.09 9.01 -4.04
C LEU A 139 27.65 8.21 -5.20
N ASP A 140 26.88 7.22 -5.65
CA ASP A 140 27.27 6.30 -6.68
C ASP A 140 27.26 7.06 -8.00
N ARG A 141 28.35 7.78 -8.19
CA ARG A 141 28.68 8.49 -9.41
C ARG A 141 29.23 7.41 -10.32
N LEU A 142 28.36 6.86 -11.15
CA LEU A 142 28.78 6.06 -12.30
C LEU A 142 29.76 6.91 -13.12
N ASN A 143 31.04 6.55 -13.07
CA ASN A 143 32.06 7.10 -13.95
C ASN A 143 31.90 6.42 -15.32
N GLY A 144 31.12 7.05 -16.20
CA GLY A 144 31.07 6.70 -17.63
C GLY A 144 29.87 5.86 -18.10
N ASN A 145 29.00 5.37 -17.21
CA ASN A 145 27.86 4.49 -17.58
C ASN A 145 26.49 5.14 -17.37
N ARG A 146 26.39 6.46 -17.57
CA ARG A 146 25.14 7.21 -17.42
C ARG A 146 24.27 7.03 -18.67
N ASN A 147 22.96 6.91 -18.47
CA ASN A 147 22.02 6.75 -19.57
C ASN A 147 22.00 7.98 -20.50
N ALA A 148 22.26 7.78 -21.79
CA ALA A 148 22.33 8.87 -22.77
C ALA A 148 20.98 9.57 -23.00
N LYS A 149 19.85 8.83 -22.95
CA LYS A 149 18.50 9.40 -23.06
C LYS A 149 18.22 10.33 -21.88
N LEU A 150 18.51 9.88 -20.65
CA LEU A 150 18.36 10.70 -19.44
C LEU A 150 19.22 11.97 -19.50
N GLN A 151 20.48 11.85 -19.89
CA GLN A 151 21.36 13.02 -20.02
C GLN A 151 20.83 14.03 -21.04
N HIS A 152 20.39 13.54 -22.19
CA HIS A 152 19.85 14.39 -23.25
C HIS A 152 18.58 15.10 -22.81
N GLU A 153 17.63 14.39 -22.18
CA GLU A 153 16.37 14.97 -21.70
C GLU A 153 16.59 16.02 -20.61
N LEU A 154 17.42 15.72 -19.61
CA LEU A 154 17.76 16.68 -18.55
C LEU A 154 18.49 17.91 -19.11
N ALA A 155 19.43 17.72 -20.04
CA ALA A 155 20.13 18.84 -20.69
C ALA A 155 19.18 19.69 -21.53
N SER A 156 18.26 19.06 -22.27
CA SER A 156 17.23 19.74 -23.04
C SER A 156 16.31 20.57 -22.15
N ALA A 157 15.85 20.01 -21.03
CA ALA A 157 14.99 20.70 -20.08
C ALA A 157 15.68 21.95 -19.50
N ILE A 158 16.94 21.81 -19.09
CA ILE A 158 17.75 22.94 -18.58
C ILE A 158 17.99 24.00 -19.66
N ASN A 159 18.34 23.59 -20.89
CA ASN A 159 18.58 24.52 -22.00
C ASN A 159 17.33 25.32 -22.38
N ASN A 160 16.14 24.77 -22.11
CA ASN A 160 14.86 25.43 -22.32
C ASN A 160 14.38 26.22 -21.10
N ASN A 161 15.24 26.48 -20.11
CA ASN A 161 14.92 27.13 -18.82
C ASN A 161 13.81 26.43 -18.02
N GLY A 162 13.61 25.12 -18.24
CA GLY A 162 12.67 24.30 -17.48
C GLY A 162 13.29 23.70 -16.21
N ALA A 163 12.45 23.10 -15.37
CA ALA A 163 12.92 22.23 -14.30
C ALA A 163 13.64 21.00 -14.89
N PRO A 164 14.65 20.42 -14.20
CA PRO A 164 15.38 19.26 -14.69
C PRO A 164 14.51 17.99 -14.63
N GLU A 165 13.63 17.84 -15.61
CA GLU A 165 12.68 16.74 -15.76
C GLU A 165 13.12 15.79 -16.86
N ALA A 166 12.74 14.52 -16.71
CA ALA A 166 12.97 13.50 -17.74
C ALA A 166 11.89 12.42 -17.67
N SER A 167 11.70 11.72 -18.79
CA SER A 167 10.65 10.73 -18.99
C SER A 167 10.78 9.53 -18.05
N TYR A 168 9.65 8.85 -17.83
CA TYR A 168 9.58 7.57 -17.12
C TYR A 168 10.60 6.56 -17.64
N ASP A 169 10.70 6.40 -18.97
CA ASP A 169 11.65 5.50 -19.62
C ASP A 169 13.11 5.87 -19.30
N ALA A 170 13.45 7.17 -19.35
CA ALA A 170 14.82 7.62 -19.12
C ALA A 170 15.28 7.28 -17.70
N TRP A 171 14.43 7.53 -16.70
CA TRP A 171 14.71 7.19 -15.31
C TRP A 171 14.71 5.69 -15.04
N THR A 172 13.81 4.94 -15.68
CA THR A 172 13.77 3.46 -15.55
C THR A 172 15.00 2.81 -16.16
N LEU A 173 15.43 3.25 -17.35
CA LEU A 173 16.65 2.75 -17.99
C LEU A 173 17.92 3.09 -17.18
N GLU A 174 17.98 4.26 -16.55
CA GLU A 174 19.07 4.62 -15.63
C GLU A 174 19.03 3.73 -14.38
N SER A 175 17.85 3.47 -13.83
CA SER A 175 17.69 2.55 -12.70
C SER A 175 18.20 1.15 -13.02
N GLU A 176 17.78 0.58 -14.16
CA GLU A 176 18.26 -0.73 -14.59
C GLU A 176 19.77 -0.75 -14.87
N ALA A 177 20.32 0.30 -15.47
CA ALA A 177 21.76 0.40 -15.71
C ALA A 177 22.54 0.39 -14.39
N ARG A 178 22.03 1.08 -13.36
CA ARG A 178 22.59 1.09 -12.01
C ARG A 178 22.46 -0.26 -11.33
N ASP A 179 21.31 -0.93 -11.44
CA ASP A 179 21.08 -2.26 -10.88
C ASP A 179 22.05 -3.28 -11.49
N ARG A 180 22.22 -3.28 -12.83
CA ARG A 180 23.20 -4.12 -13.54
C ARG A 180 24.65 -3.81 -13.16
N ALA A 181 24.94 -2.56 -12.78
CA ALA A 181 26.25 -2.15 -12.29
C ALA A 181 26.48 -2.48 -10.80
N GLY A 182 25.51 -3.09 -10.11
CA GLY A 182 25.59 -3.42 -8.68
C GLY A 182 25.17 -2.28 -7.74
N SER A 183 24.68 -1.16 -8.27
CA SER A 183 24.24 0.01 -7.52
C SER A 183 22.75 -0.04 -7.19
N GLN A 184 22.35 -0.90 -6.25
CA GLN A 184 20.92 -1.06 -5.90
C GLN A 184 20.31 0.24 -5.33
N ILE A 185 21.05 0.94 -4.45
CA ILE A 185 20.60 2.22 -3.87
C ILE A 185 20.56 3.31 -4.95
N GLY A 186 21.53 3.33 -5.86
CA GLY A 186 21.52 4.26 -6.99
C GLY A 186 20.33 4.01 -7.91
N ALA A 187 20.01 2.76 -8.17
CA ALA A 187 18.87 2.36 -8.97
C ALA A 187 17.55 2.82 -8.33
N LEU A 188 17.38 2.58 -7.02
CA LEU A 188 16.20 3.05 -6.30
C LEU A 188 16.11 4.58 -6.33
N ARG A 189 17.23 5.28 -6.13
CA ARG A 189 17.30 6.74 -6.20
C ARG A 189 16.84 7.27 -7.56
N ALA A 190 17.29 6.65 -8.65
CA ALA A 190 16.87 7.02 -10.00
C ALA A 190 15.35 6.90 -10.19
N LEU A 191 14.73 5.84 -9.67
CA LEU A 191 13.27 5.70 -9.70
C LEU A 191 12.58 6.76 -8.82
N THR A 192 13.07 7.02 -7.61
CA THR A 192 12.46 8.02 -6.73
C THR A 192 12.57 9.46 -7.26
N SER A 193 13.48 9.74 -8.20
CA SER A 193 13.52 11.02 -8.93
C SER A 193 12.24 11.28 -9.73
N LEU A 194 11.50 10.24 -10.14
CA LEU A 194 10.19 10.40 -10.77
C LEU A 194 9.15 10.95 -9.79
N LEU A 195 9.20 10.52 -8.51
CA LEU A 195 8.31 11.06 -7.46
C LEU A 195 8.68 12.48 -7.05
N ALA A 196 9.95 12.86 -7.18
CA ALA A 196 10.36 14.24 -6.97
C ALA A 196 9.74 15.17 -8.03
N GLN A 197 9.56 14.69 -9.27
CA GLN A 197 8.88 15.42 -10.34
C GLN A 197 7.36 15.41 -10.16
N ASN A 198 6.79 14.28 -9.73
CA ASN A 198 5.34 14.08 -9.60
C ASN A 198 4.96 13.57 -8.19
N PRO A 199 5.04 14.41 -7.14
CA PRO A 199 4.89 13.94 -5.75
C PRO A 199 3.46 13.51 -5.39
N ALA A 200 2.44 14.04 -6.06
CA ALA A 200 1.04 13.69 -5.81
C ALA A 200 0.57 12.45 -6.59
N ASP A 201 1.42 11.88 -7.46
CA ASP A 201 1.05 10.77 -8.32
C ASP A 201 1.06 9.43 -7.55
N VAL A 202 -0.14 8.95 -7.25
CA VAL A 202 -0.35 7.70 -6.51
C VAL A 202 -0.01 6.47 -7.37
N VAL A 203 -0.25 6.52 -8.69
CA VAL A 203 0.00 5.38 -9.60
C VAL A 203 1.50 5.15 -9.74
N LEU A 204 2.25 6.22 -10.02
CA LEU A 204 3.71 6.18 -10.07
C LEU A 204 4.31 5.80 -8.71
N ARG A 205 3.69 6.22 -7.61
CA ARG A 205 4.12 5.83 -6.26
C ARG A 205 3.97 4.34 -6.01
N ARG A 206 2.85 3.73 -6.42
CA ARG A 206 2.68 2.27 -6.35
C ARG A 206 3.70 1.56 -7.23
N ASP A 207 3.92 2.01 -8.47
CA ASP A 207 4.95 1.48 -9.36
C ASP A 207 6.32 1.39 -8.66
N ILE A 208 6.75 2.50 -8.05
CA ILE A 208 8.06 2.57 -7.40
C ILE A 208 8.08 1.72 -6.14
N ALA A 209 6.95 1.59 -5.43
CA ALA A 209 6.82 0.70 -4.30
C ALA A 209 6.95 -0.79 -4.70
N LEU A 210 6.35 -1.21 -5.82
CA LEU A 210 6.50 -2.55 -6.39
C LEU A 210 7.96 -2.79 -6.85
N SER A 211 8.57 -1.79 -7.47
CA SER A 211 9.98 -1.84 -7.87
C SER A 211 10.90 -2.00 -6.64
N ALA A 212 10.62 -1.29 -5.55
CA ALA A 212 11.35 -1.43 -4.29
C ALA A 212 11.23 -2.84 -3.68
N ILE A 213 10.08 -3.51 -3.82
CA ILE A 213 9.91 -4.93 -3.41
C ILE A 213 10.86 -5.82 -4.22
N LYS A 214 10.83 -5.74 -5.55
CA LYS A 214 11.72 -6.53 -6.43
C LYS A 214 13.20 -6.30 -6.14
N MET A 215 13.56 -5.08 -5.74
CA MET A 215 14.94 -4.70 -5.45
C MET A 215 15.39 -5.05 -4.02
N GLY A 216 14.50 -5.55 -3.16
CA GLY A 216 14.83 -5.90 -1.78
C GLY A 216 14.96 -4.69 -0.84
N PHE A 217 14.21 -3.61 -1.08
CA PHE A 217 14.15 -2.43 -0.22
C PHE A 217 12.81 -2.34 0.54
N PRO A 218 12.60 -3.15 1.59
CA PRO A 218 11.31 -3.26 2.26
C PRO A 218 10.87 -1.96 2.94
N GLN A 219 11.80 -1.20 3.54
CA GLN A 219 11.46 0.09 4.16
C GLN A 219 11.03 1.13 3.12
N ALA A 220 11.68 1.16 1.95
CA ALA A 220 11.30 2.09 0.88
C ALA A 220 9.91 1.75 0.32
N SER A 221 9.62 0.47 0.12
CA SER A 221 8.29 0.01 -0.30
C SER A 221 7.23 0.37 0.75
N PHE A 222 7.48 0.08 2.03
CA PHE A 222 6.60 0.43 3.13
C PHE A 222 6.24 1.91 3.14
N LEU A 223 7.25 2.79 3.07
CA LEU A 223 7.04 4.23 3.12
C LEU A 223 6.29 4.76 1.91
N ALA A 224 6.54 4.19 0.72
CA ALA A 224 5.80 4.53 -0.48
C ALA A 224 4.32 4.12 -0.35
N PHE A 225 4.02 2.90 0.10
CA PHE A 225 2.64 2.46 0.34
C PHE A 225 1.97 3.20 1.50
N LYS A 226 2.70 3.62 2.54
CA LYS A 226 2.17 4.50 3.60
C LYS A 226 1.64 5.81 3.03
N GLN A 227 2.36 6.38 2.06
CA GLN A 227 1.93 7.61 1.39
C GLN A 227 0.76 7.37 0.41
N VAL A 228 0.69 6.19 -0.22
CA VAL A 228 -0.49 5.78 -0.99
C VAL A 228 -1.72 5.66 -0.07
N ALA A 229 -1.60 4.95 1.06
CA ALA A 229 -2.67 4.78 2.04
C ALA A 229 -3.15 6.13 2.60
N ALA A 230 -2.25 7.08 2.84
CA ALA A 230 -2.64 8.42 3.26
C ALA A 230 -3.44 9.19 2.19
N ALA A 231 -3.12 8.99 0.91
CA ALA A 231 -3.83 9.62 -0.20
C ALA A 231 -5.14 8.89 -0.58
N ARG A 232 -5.21 7.59 -0.29
CA ARG A 232 -6.33 6.70 -0.60
C ARG A 232 -6.63 5.74 0.58
N PRO A 233 -7.20 6.23 1.70
CA PRO A 233 -7.43 5.40 2.88
C PRO A 233 -8.43 4.26 2.69
N TRP A 234 -9.32 4.36 1.70
CA TRP A 234 -10.35 3.35 1.40
C TRP A 234 -9.82 2.15 0.59
N GLU A 235 -8.53 2.11 0.27
CA GLU A 235 -7.93 1.05 -0.54
C GLU A 235 -7.19 0.00 0.31
N PRO A 236 -7.63 -1.28 0.29
CA PRO A 236 -7.10 -2.30 1.18
C PRO A 236 -5.65 -2.72 0.89
N LEU A 237 -5.25 -2.74 -0.40
CA LEU A 237 -3.96 -3.31 -0.80
C LEU A 237 -2.77 -2.61 -0.15
N SER A 238 -2.86 -1.28 0.06
CA SER A 238 -1.77 -0.50 0.64
C SER A 238 -1.42 -1.00 2.04
N TYR A 239 -2.41 -1.36 2.86
CA TYR A 239 -2.19 -1.88 4.21
C TYR A 239 -1.58 -3.28 4.20
N MET A 240 -2.03 -4.16 3.30
CA MET A 240 -1.44 -5.48 3.11
C MET A 240 0.02 -5.39 2.65
N GLN A 241 0.33 -4.49 1.70
CA GLN A 241 1.70 -4.29 1.22
C GLN A 241 2.60 -3.64 2.28
N MET A 242 2.07 -2.72 3.10
CA MET A 242 2.77 -2.22 4.28
C MET A 242 3.06 -3.35 5.29
N ALA A 243 2.11 -4.26 5.52
CA ALA A 243 2.32 -5.41 6.42
C ALA A 243 3.45 -6.31 5.91
N LYS A 244 3.45 -6.65 4.62
CA LYS A 244 4.53 -7.42 3.97
C LYS A 244 5.87 -6.69 4.01
N GLY A 245 5.88 -5.38 3.78
CA GLY A 245 7.07 -4.54 3.91
C GLY A 245 7.64 -4.55 5.33
N ALA A 246 6.79 -4.46 6.35
CA ALA A 246 7.20 -4.57 7.75
C ALA A 246 7.74 -5.98 8.08
N GLN A 247 7.11 -7.03 7.58
CA GLN A 247 7.58 -8.42 7.71
C GLN A 247 8.97 -8.59 7.08
N ALA A 248 9.18 -8.11 5.86
CA ALA A 248 10.46 -8.15 5.17
C ALA A 248 11.53 -7.28 5.85
N ALA A 249 11.12 -6.19 6.51
CA ALA A 249 11.98 -5.38 7.37
C ALA A 249 12.25 -6.01 8.76
N SER A 250 11.81 -7.24 9.01
CA SER A 250 11.94 -7.92 10.31
C SER A 250 11.25 -7.18 11.47
N LEU A 251 10.10 -6.56 11.22
CA LEU A 251 9.25 -5.94 12.24
C LEU A 251 7.93 -6.71 12.36
N PRO A 252 7.94 -7.88 13.03
CA PRO A 252 6.78 -8.76 13.04
C PRO A 252 5.57 -8.17 13.76
N ASP A 253 5.77 -7.35 14.79
CA ASP A 253 4.69 -6.73 15.55
C ASP A 253 3.94 -5.68 14.71
N LEU A 254 4.69 -4.81 14.03
CA LEU A 254 4.16 -3.86 13.06
C LEU A 254 3.38 -4.56 11.94
N ALA A 255 3.95 -5.62 11.37
CA ALA A 255 3.28 -6.41 10.35
C ALA A 255 1.97 -7.03 10.87
N THR A 256 1.97 -7.58 12.08
CA THR A 256 0.77 -8.15 12.71
C THR A 256 -0.36 -7.12 12.79
N PHE A 257 -0.06 -5.91 13.25
CA PHE A 257 -1.06 -4.86 13.35
C PHE A 257 -1.59 -4.42 11.98
N LEU A 258 -0.71 -4.27 10.99
CA LEU A 258 -1.11 -3.84 9.64
C LEU A 258 -1.94 -4.88 8.90
N PHE A 259 -1.68 -6.18 9.14
CA PHE A 259 -2.57 -7.23 8.65
C PHE A 259 -3.96 -7.16 9.29
N GLU A 260 -4.06 -6.89 10.60
CA GLU A 260 -5.35 -6.67 11.26
C GLU A 260 -6.09 -5.46 10.67
N VAL A 261 -5.39 -4.35 10.42
CA VAL A 261 -5.97 -3.20 9.71
C VAL A 261 -6.48 -3.64 8.33
N SER A 262 -5.68 -4.40 7.58
CA SER A 262 -6.04 -4.85 6.25
C SER A 262 -7.27 -5.78 6.23
N LEU A 263 -7.51 -6.59 7.26
CA LEU A 263 -8.65 -7.52 7.32
C LEU A 263 -9.86 -6.95 8.07
N GLY A 264 -9.67 -5.91 8.89
CA GLY A 264 -10.73 -5.31 9.68
C GLY A 264 -11.63 -4.35 8.91
N GLY A 265 -11.21 -3.88 7.72
CA GLY A 265 -11.99 -2.91 6.94
C GLY A 265 -13.14 -3.53 6.15
N GLU A 266 -14.27 -2.84 6.12
CA GLU A 266 -15.38 -3.10 5.19
C GLU A 266 -15.07 -2.47 3.83
N TRP A 267 -14.12 -3.08 3.12
CA TRP A 267 -13.62 -2.57 1.85
C TRP A 267 -14.65 -2.62 0.73
N GLU A 268 -14.42 -1.79 -0.29
CA GLU A 268 -15.26 -1.77 -1.49
C GLU A 268 -15.33 -3.13 -2.17
N ARG A 269 -16.50 -3.47 -2.72
CA ARG A 269 -16.78 -4.79 -3.33
C ARG A 269 -15.92 -5.11 -4.56
N ARG A 270 -15.26 -4.09 -5.12
CA ARG A 270 -14.33 -4.21 -6.25
C ARG A 270 -13.00 -4.85 -5.88
N PHE A 271 -12.77 -5.24 -4.63
CA PHE A 271 -11.62 -6.06 -4.24
C PHE A 271 -12.04 -7.50 -3.90
N PRO A 272 -12.65 -8.25 -4.83
CA PRO A 272 -12.97 -9.66 -4.60
C PRO A 272 -11.67 -10.44 -4.35
N GLY A 273 -11.71 -11.50 -3.54
CA GLY A 273 -10.53 -12.32 -3.24
C GLY A 273 -9.45 -11.68 -2.35
N PHE A 274 -9.43 -10.35 -2.18
CA PHE A 274 -8.45 -9.66 -1.32
C PHE A 274 -8.39 -10.25 0.09
N GLN A 275 -9.57 -10.48 0.70
CA GLN A 275 -9.66 -11.03 2.06
C GLN A 275 -9.03 -12.42 2.16
N GLU A 276 -9.20 -13.26 1.14
CA GLU A 276 -8.63 -14.61 1.10
C GLU A 276 -7.11 -14.57 1.06
N VAL A 277 -6.54 -13.78 0.14
CA VAL A 277 -5.09 -13.61 0.00
C VAL A 277 -4.48 -12.98 1.25
N ALA A 278 -5.08 -11.90 1.76
CA ALA A 278 -4.61 -11.21 2.96
C ALA A 278 -4.68 -12.12 4.19
N ALA A 279 -5.75 -12.91 4.37
CA ALA A 279 -5.89 -13.85 5.47
C ALA A 279 -4.87 -14.99 5.38
N MET A 280 -4.61 -15.52 4.18
CA MET A 280 -3.59 -16.56 3.98
C MET A 280 -2.19 -16.05 4.33
N LEU A 281 -1.81 -14.87 3.83
CA LEU A 281 -0.53 -14.22 4.15
C LEU A 281 -0.43 -13.94 5.65
N TYR A 282 -1.51 -13.46 6.26
CA TYR A 282 -1.54 -13.13 7.68
C TYR A 282 -1.45 -14.36 8.58
N ALA A 283 -2.19 -15.43 8.29
CA ALA A 283 -2.10 -16.68 9.05
C ALA A 283 -0.69 -17.28 9.00
N ARG A 284 -0.01 -17.20 7.85
CA ARG A 284 1.41 -17.59 7.77
C ARG A 284 2.28 -16.67 8.62
N HIS A 285 2.08 -15.36 8.55
CA HIS A 285 2.79 -14.39 9.40
C HIS A 285 2.63 -14.72 10.89
N LEU A 286 1.41 -14.97 11.36
CA LEU A 286 1.12 -15.36 12.74
C LEU A 286 1.83 -16.66 13.14
N HIS A 287 1.86 -17.65 12.25
CA HIS A 287 2.59 -18.90 12.46
C HIS A 287 4.09 -18.68 12.66
N LEU A 288 4.70 -17.83 11.83
CA LEU A 288 6.12 -17.49 11.98
C LEU A 288 6.38 -16.74 13.28
N VAL A 289 5.45 -15.87 13.70
CA VAL A 289 5.57 -15.09 14.93
C VAL A 289 5.46 -16.01 16.15
N SER A 290 4.51 -16.95 16.15
CA SER A 290 4.28 -17.89 17.25
C SER A 290 5.42 -18.91 17.39
N THR A 291 5.98 -19.37 16.28
CA THR A 291 7.11 -20.32 16.28
C THR A 291 8.48 -19.64 16.46
N GLY A 292 8.57 -18.33 16.24
CA GLY A 292 9.82 -17.59 16.27
C GLY A 292 10.79 -17.96 15.14
N VAL A 293 10.28 -18.56 14.07
CA VAL A 293 11.03 -18.99 12.87
C VAL A 293 10.76 -18.00 11.73
N GLY A 294 11.74 -17.77 10.85
CA GLY A 294 11.53 -17.03 9.60
C GLY A 294 11.73 -15.51 9.66
N PHE A 295 11.91 -14.91 10.84
CA PHE A 295 12.25 -13.50 10.97
C PHE A 295 13.71 -13.29 11.40
N GLY A 296 14.33 -12.19 10.94
CA GLY A 296 15.63 -11.74 11.45
C GLY A 296 15.59 -11.24 12.90
N ALA A 297 14.38 -10.94 13.40
CA ALA A 297 14.09 -10.41 14.73
C ALA A 297 12.94 -11.19 15.38
N LYS A 298 12.95 -11.30 16.71
CA LYS A 298 11.84 -11.89 17.46
C LYS A 298 10.75 -10.84 17.71
N SER A 299 9.50 -11.27 17.64
CA SER A 299 8.35 -10.51 18.13
C SER A 299 8.46 -10.25 19.63
N SER A 300 7.82 -9.17 20.10
CA SER A 300 7.61 -8.96 21.53
C SER A 300 6.84 -10.12 22.17
N LYS A 301 6.91 -10.23 23.50
CA LYS A 301 6.20 -11.29 24.23
C LYS A 301 4.69 -11.17 24.01
N GLU A 302 4.20 -9.94 23.99
CA GLU A 302 2.80 -9.57 23.80
C GLU A 302 2.34 -9.89 22.37
N GLY A 303 3.14 -9.53 21.36
CA GLY A 303 2.88 -9.88 19.96
C GLY A 303 2.86 -11.38 19.71
N ALA A 304 3.81 -12.13 20.27
CA ALA A 304 3.85 -13.59 20.16
C ALA A 304 2.66 -14.28 20.83
N ALA A 305 2.24 -13.80 22.01
CA ALA A 305 1.06 -14.30 22.71
C ALA A 305 -0.23 -14.02 21.93
N TYR A 306 -0.37 -12.82 21.37
CA TYR A 306 -1.48 -12.47 20.50
C TYR A 306 -1.53 -13.40 19.28
N ALA A 307 -0.39 -13.60 18.62
CA ALA A 307 -0.32 -14.39 17.40
C ALA A 307 -0.74 -15.86 17.60
N ALA A 308 -0.34 -16.47 18.71
CA ALA A 308 -0.69 -17.85 19.05
C ALA A 308 -2.20 -18.07 19.22
N GLY A 309 -2.94 -17.07 19.72
CA GLY A 309 -4.40 -17.14 19.82
C GLY A 309 -5.11 -16.83 18.50
N ARG A 310 -4.57 -15.88 17.74
CA ARG A 310 -5.21 -15.34 16.54
C ARG A 310 -5.10 -16.23 15.31
N GLU A 311 -4.03 -17.02 15.18
CA GLU A 311 -3.75 -17.83 13.99
C GLU A 311 -4.92 -18.73 13.59
N SER A 312 -5.51 -19.45 14.55
CA SER A 312 -6.59 -20.40 14.28
C SER A 312 -7.88 -19.75 13.77
N GLU A 313 -8.18 -18.53 14.24
CA GLU A 313 -9.35 -17.76 13.80
C GLU A 313 -9.17 -17.29 12.35
N VAL A 314 -8.00 -16.74 12.02
CA VAL A 314 -7.68 -16.26 10.66
C VAL A 314 -7.65 -17.42 9.67
N ARG A 315 -7.12 -18.58 10.06
CA ARG A 315 -7.13 -19.79 9.24
C ARG A 315 -8.52 -20.32 8.91
N ALA A 316 -9.54 -19.98 9.70
CA ALA A 316 -10.91 -20.38 9.44
C ALA A 316 -11.59 -19.54 8.35
N TRP A 317 -10.95 -18.46 7.87
CA TRP A 317 -11.52 -17.55 6.87
C TRP A 317 -11.23 -17.95 5.42
N TYR A 318 -10.36 -18.93 5.20
CA TYR A 318 -9.93 -19.33 3.87
C TYR A 318 -9.66 -20.84 3.81
N GLU A 319 -9.71 -21.44 2.61
CA GLU A 319 -9.59 -22.90 2.43
C GLU A 319 -8.21 -23.35 1.92
N VAL A 320 -7.30 -22.41 1.68
CA VAL A 320 -5.93 -22.67 1.23
C VAL A 320 -5.18 -23.60 2.20
N PRO A 321 -4.53 -24.67 1.71
CA PRO A 321 -3.71 -25.53 2.54
C PRO A 321 -2.61 -24.78 3.31
N ALA A 322 -2.33 -25.24 4.53
CA ALA A 322 -1.24 -24.68 5.33
C ALA A 322 0.16 -24.84 4.67
N ARG A 323 0.27 -25.73 3.68
CA ARG A 323 1.48 -25.98 2.89
C ARG A 323 1.14 -26.18 1.41
N ALA A 324 1.92 -25.56 0.53
CA ALA A 324 1.72 -25.64 -0.93
C ALA A 324 3.06 -25.56 -1.68
N SER A 325 3.28 -26.43 -2.66
CA SER A 325 4.56 -26.50 -3.39
C SER A 325 4.89 -25.20 -4.13
N LEU A 326 3.88 -24.50 -4.62
CA LEU A 326 4.01 -23.21 -5.28
C LEU A 326 2.82 -22.32 -4.89
N VAL A 327 3.10 -21.05 -4.59
CA VAL A 327 2.09 -19.99 -4.49
C VAL A 327 2.60 -18.83 -5.32
N ALA A 328 1.79 -18.33 -6.26
CA ALA A 328 2.08 -17.14 -7.04
C ALA A 328 1.02 -16.08 -6.75
N ILE A 329 1.43 -14.85 -6.46
CA ILE A 329 0.54 -13.72 -6.17
C ILE A 329 0.86 -12.60 -7.14
N LEU A 330 -0.15 -12.12 -7.86
CA LEU A 330 -0.08 -11.03 -8.81
C LEU A 330 -0.72 -9.77 -8.21
N THR A 331 -0.02 -8.64 -8.29
CA THR A 331 -0.54 -7.31 -7.93
C THR A 331 -0.07 -6.29 -8.96
N TRP A 332 -0.79 -5.17 -9.14
CA TRP A 332 -0.39 -4.14 -10.09
C TRP A 332 -0.57 -2.71 -9.56
N ASN A 333 -0.05 -1.72 -10.29
CA ASN A 333 0.01 -0.32 -9.85
C ASN A 333 -1.23 0.51 -10.22
N GLN A 334 -2.02 0.07 -11.19
CA GLN A 334 -3.12 0.83 -11.78
C GLN A 334 -4.49 0.29 -11.39
N ASP A 335 -5.41 1.21 -11.17
CA ASP A 335 -6.78 0.91 -10.80
C ASP A 335 -7.68 0.83 -12.04
N ASN A 336 -8.81 0.11 -11.96
CA ASN A 336 -9.70 -0.18 -13.09
C ASN A 336 -8.93 -0.72 -14.31
N THR A 337 -8.02 -1.67 -14.06
CA THR A 337 -7.23 -2.37 -15.08
C THR A 337 -7.45 -3.85 -14.88
N ASP A 338 -7.67 -4.56 -15.97
CA ASP A 338 -7.94 -6.00 -15.98
C ASP A 338 -6.64 -6.74 -16.31
N VAL A 339 -6.10 -7.46 -15.33
CA VAL A 339 -4.81 -8.13 -15.42
C VAL A 339 -4.94 -9.54 -14.89
N ASP A 340 -4.74 -10.51 -15.77
CA ASP A 340 -4.97 -11.92 -15.46
C ASP A 340 -3.66 -12.67 -15.24
N LEU A 341 -3.69 -13.54 -14.24
CA LEU A 341 -2.63 -14.51 -13.97
C LEU A 341 -2.90 -15.82 -14.72
N HIS A 342 -1.96 -16.20 -15.58
CA HIS A 342 -1.96 -17.48 -16.29
C HIS A 342 -0.80 -18.34 -15.78
N VAL A 343 -1.09 -19.58 -15.40
CA VAL A 343 -0.06 -20.53 -14.94
C VAL A 343 -0.13 -21.82 -15.73
N THR A 344 0.87 -22.07 -16.57
CA THR A 344 1.03 -23.35 -17.28
C THR A 344 1.81 -24.33 -16.42
N GLU A 345 1.15 -25.44 -16.09
CA GLU A 345 1.69 -26.51 -15.26
C GLU A 345 2.62 -27.44 -16.05
N PRO A 346 3.42 -28.29 -15.37
CA PRO A 346 4.34 -29.23 -16.03
C PRO A 346 3.66 -30.22 -16.98
N SER A 347 2.36 -30.44 -16.81
CA SER A 347 1.52 -31.26 -17.69
C SER A 347 1.22 -30.58 -19.04
N GLY A 348 1.46 -29.28 -19.16
CA GLY A 348 0.99 -28.41 -20.23
C GLY A 348 -0.46 -27.95 -20.06
N GLU A 349 -1.10 -28.25 -18.93
CA GLU A 349 -2.42 -27.70 -18.58
C GLU A 349 -2.27 -26.29 -18.00
N GLU A 350 -3.05 -25.35 -18.49
CA GLU A 350 -3.01 -23.95 -18.08
C GLU A 350 -4.13 -23.63 -17.10
N CYS A 351 -3.81 -22.99 -15.99
CA CYS A 351 -4.75 -22.47 -15.00
C CYS A 351 -4.90 -20.95 -15.19
N PHE A 352 -6.12 -20.49 -15.39
CA PHE A 352 -6.47 -19.07 -15.60
C PHE A 352 -7.95 -18.83 -15.26
N PHE A 353 -8.47 -17.60 -15.39
CA PHE A 353 -9.86 -17.26 -15.01
C PHE A 353 -10.92 -18.17 -15.66
N GLY A 354 -10.70 -18.62 -16.90
CA GLY A 354 -11.61 -19.51 -17.65
C GLY A 354 -11.45 -21.00 -17.34
N HIS A 355 -10.37 -21.40 -16.65
CA HIS A 355 -10.08 -22.76 -16.21
C HIS A 355 -9.40 -22.74 -14.85
N THR A 356 -10.18 -22.49 -13.79
CA THR A 356 -9.65 -22.15 -12.46
C THR A 356 -9.10 -23.31 -11.66
N HIS A 357 -9.28 -24.57 -12.12
CA HIS A 357 -8.85 -25.78 -11.43
C HIS A 357 -8.26 -26.78 -12.43
N THR A 358 -7.02 -27.21 -12.20
CA THR A 358 -6.32 -28.15 -13.07
C THR A 358 -6.42 -29.58 -12.55
N LYS A 359 -6.05 -30.56 -13.39
CA LYS A 359 -6.03 -31.98 -13.00
C LYS A 359 -4.94 -32.30 -11.98
N SER A 360 -3.87 -31.50 -11.93
CA SER A 360 -2.80 -31.70 -10.93
C SER A 360 -3.20 -31.19 -9.55
N GLY A 361 -4.33 -30.48 -9.46
CA GLY A 361 -4.88 -29.91 -8.22
C GLY A 361 -4.45 -28.47 -7.98
N GLY A 362 -3.83 -27.82 -8.97
CA GLY A 362 -3.60 -26.38 -8.96
C GLY A 362 -4.89 -25.61 -9.17
N TYR A 363 -4.96 -24.42 -8.58
CA TYR A 363 -6.11 -23.56 -8.73
C TYR A 363 -5.75 -22.08 -8.56
N ILE A 364 -6.55 -21.22 -9.18
CA ILE A 364 -6.47 -19.76 -9.04
C ILE A 364 -7.58 -19.28 -8.09
N SER A 365 -7.29 -18.26 -7.28
CA SER A 365 -8.26 -17.57 -6.44
C SER A 365 -9.31 -16.86 -7.30
N HIS A 366 -10.31 -16.27 -6.65
CA HIS A 366 -11.32 -15.47 -7.33
C HIS A 366 -10.68 -14.42 -8.25
N ASP A 367 -11.19 -14.37 -9.48
CA ASP A 367 -10.84 -13.43 -10.55
C ASP A 367 -11.17 -11.97 -10.14
N ILE A 368 -10.26 -11.04 -10.45
CA ILE A 368 -10.37 -9.61 -10.12
C ILE A 368 -10.38 -8.79 -11.41
N THR A 369 -11.58 -8.61 -11.99
CA THR A 369 -11.77 -7.86 -13.24
C THR A 369 -11.82 -6.32 -13.07
N ASP A 370 -11.79 -5.81 -11.84
CA ASP A 370 -11.80 -4.38 -11.53
C ASP A 370 -10.92 -4.14 -10.28
N GLY A 371 -9.96 -3.21 -10.34
CA GLY A 371 -9.04 -2.95 -9.22
C GLY A 371 -7.55 -3.10 -9.57
N PHE A 372 -6.75 -3.45 -8.55
CA PHE A 372 -5.27 -3.62 -8.62
C PHE A 372 -4.74 -4.94 -8.04
N GLY A 373 -5.55 -6.00 -8.09
CA GLY A 373 -5.27 -7.31 -7.50
C GLY A 373 -5.62 -7.37 -6.01
N PRO A 374 -5.28 -8.47 -5.29
CA PRO A 374 -4.37 -9.53 -5.73
C PRO A 374 -5.06 -10.76 -6.37
N GLU A 375 -4.51 -11.25 -7.48
CA GLU A 375 -4.81 -12.61 -7.95
C GLU A 375 -3.79 -13.61 -7.42
N MET A 376 -4.20 -14.84 -7.16
CA MET A 376 -3.33 -15.83 -6.54
C MET A 376 -3.52 -17.23 -7.15
N TYR A 377 -2.44 -17.85 -7.58
CA TYR A 377 -2.41 -19.28 -7.95
C TYR A 377 -1.74 -20.11 -6.85
N ILE A 378 -2.29 -21.29 -6.57
CA ILE A 378 -1.77 -22.23 -5.59
C ILE A 378 -1.65 -23.61 -6.22
N GLN A 379 -0.45 -24.20 -6.10
CA GLN A 379 -0.20 -25.61 -6.34
C GLN A 379 0.03 -26.34 -5.02
N PRO A 380 -0.95 -27.09 -4.48
CA PRO A 380 -0.78 -27.81 -3.22
C PRO A 380 0.30 -28.91 -3.29
N LYS A 381 0.41 -29.60 -4.43
CA LYS A 381 1.30 -30.75 -4.63
C LYS A 381 1.99 -30.70 -5.99
N GLY A 382 3.22 -30.22 -6.02
CA GLY A 382 4.13 -30.33 -7.17
C GLY A 382 5.23 -31.35 -6.91
N LYS A 383 5.92 -31.83 -7.96
CA LYS A 383 7.13 -32.64 -7.79
C LYS A 383 8.38 -31.77 -7.91
N PRO A 384 9.47 -32.07 -7.16
CA PRO A 384 10.72 -31.36 -7.32
C PRO A 384 11.26 -31.41 -8.76
N GLY A 385 11.77 -30.29 -9.26
CA GLY A 385 12.36 -30.16 -10.59
C GLY A 385 11.36 -29.96 -11.73
N GLU A 386 10.06 -29.92 -11.44
CA GLU A 386 9.03 -29.55 -12.40
C GLU A 386 9.07 -28.04 -12.72
N MET A 387 8.72 -27.69 -13.97
CA MET A 387 8.72 -26.31 -14.45
C MET A 387 7.29 -25.80 -14.59
N TYR A 388 7.06 -24.58 -14.11
CA TYR A 388 5.82 -23.83 -14.25
C TYR A 388 6.13 -22.57 -15.04
N GLU A 389 5.28 -22.23 -16.00
CA GLU A 389 5.32 -20.96 -16.72
C GLU A 389 4.26 -20.05 -16.10
N ILE A 390 4.64 -18.81 -15.79
CA ILE A 390 3.74 -17.82 -15.21
C ILE A 390 3.71 -16.64 -16.17
N ASP A 391 2.57 -16.48 -16.82
CA ASP A 391 2.28 -15.42 -17.76
C ASP A 391 1.29 -14.44 -17.15
N VAL A 392 1.35 -13.20 -17.63
CA VAL A 392 0.47 -12.13 -17.19
C VAL A 392 -0.06 -11.43 -18.42
N GLU A 393 -1.38 -11.41 -18.57
CA GLU A 393 -2.07 -10.77 -19.69
C GLU A 393 -2.82 -9.52 -19.21
N VAL A 394 -2.72 -8.42 -19.96
CA VAL A 394 -3.47 -7.19 -19.68
C VAL A 394 -4.63 -7.13 -20.67
N PHE A 395 -5.84 -7.39 -20.18
CA PHE A 395 -7.05 -7.47 -21.01
C PHE A 395 -7.67 -6.11 -21.29
N SER A 396 -7.62 -5.19 -20.31
CA SER A 396 -8.09 -3.82 -20.50
C SER A 396 -7.30 -2.82 -19.66
N GLU A 397 -7.09 -1.64 -20.25
CA GLU A 397 -6.34 -0.55 -19.64
C GLU A 397 -7.30 0.57 -19.19
N ASN A 398 -6.95 1.27 -18.12
CA ASN A 398 -7.68 2.46 -17.71
C ASN A 398 -7.39 3.62 -18.67
N PRO A 399 -8.38 4.09 -19.47
CA PRO A 399 -8.14 5.13 -20.47
C PRO A 399 -7.84 6.51 -19.88
N ASN A 400 -8.06 6.70 -18.57
CA ASN A 400 -8.02 8.01 -17.92
C ASN A 400 -6.73 8.26 -17.10
N ARG A 401 -5.78 7.32 -17.02
CA ARG A 401 -4.55 7.50 -16.22
C ARG A 401 -3.32 6.92 -16.92
N LEU A 402 -2.49 7.80 -17.48
CA LEU A 402 -1.24 7.44 -18.19
C LEU A 402 0.00 8.08 -17.56
N SER A 403 0.03 8.25 -16.23
CA SER A 403 1.19 8.87 -15.57
C SER A 403 2.37 7.91 -15.36
N ALA A 404 2.11 6.60 -15.40
CA ALA A 404 3.10 5.52 -15.49
C ALA A 404 2.48 4.35 -16.29
N PRO A 405 3.29 3.47 -16.92
CA PRO A 405 2.77 2.26 -17.57
C PRO A 405 2.19 1.28 -16.56
N ILE A 406 1.44 0.28 -17.04
CA ILE A 406 0.99 -0.83 -16.19
C ILE A 406 2.22 -1.64 -15.79
N LYS A 407 2.46 -1.68 -14.48
CA LYS A 407 3.51 -2.46 -13.84
C LYS A 407 2.86 -3.47 -12.93
N VAL A 408 3.21 -4.72 -13.16
CA VAL A 408 2.77 -5.85 -12.36
C VAL A 408 3.93 -6.35 -11.49
N LEU A 409 3.60 -6.88 -10.33
CA LEU A 409 4.49 -7.60 -9.42
C LEU A 409 3.94 -9.01 -9.26
N VAL A 410 4.74 -10.00 -9.65
CA VAL A 410 4.49 -11.42 -9.41
C VAL A 410 5.43 -11.87 -8.29
N GLU A 411 4.84 -12.29 -7.17
CA GLU A 411 5.53 -12.87 -6.03
C GLU A 411 5.31 -14.36 -6.02
N VAL A 412 6.38 -15.13 -6.12
CA VAL A 412 6.36 -16.59 -6.14
C VAL A 412 7.02 -17.11 -4.89
N VAL A 413 6.30 -17.93 -4.13
CA VAL A 413 6.81 -18.69 -3.00
C VAL A 413 6.81 -20.16 -3.36
N LYS A 414 8.01 -20.74 -3.43
CA LYS A 414 8.21 -22.18 -3.52
C LYS A 414 8.23 -22.78 -2.12
N ASP A 415 7.75 -24.01 -2.00
CA ASP A 415 7.68 -24.74 -0.74
C ASP A 415 7.00 -23.95 0.38
N TRP A 416 5.90 -23.25 0.08
CA TRP A 416 5.10 -22.51 1.06
C TRP A 416 4.73 -23.36 2.28
N GLY A 417 5.04 -22.87 3.48
CA GLY A 417 4.82 -23.50 4.77
C GLY A 417 5.84 -24.57 5.17
N TRP A 418 6.92 -24.78 4.38
CA TRP A 418 8.04 -25.64 4.74
C TRP A 418 9.30 -24.83 5.15
N SER A 419 10.30 -25.51 5.71
CA SER A 419 11.58 -24.86 6.06
C SER A 419 12.46 -24.53 4.86
N THR A 420 12.12 -25.04 3.68
CA THR A 420 12.83 -24.84 2.40
C THR A 420 12.22 -23.74 1.55
N GLU A 421 11.32 -22.94 2.13
CA GLU A 421 10.67 -21.83 1.43
C GLU A 421 11.66 -20.94 0.69
N GLU A 422 11.32 -20.62 -0.55
CA GLU A 422 12.08 -19.69 -1.37
C GLU A 422 11.13 -18.65 -1.96
N TYR A 423 11.42 -17.38 -1.68
CA TYR A 423 10.66 -16.24 -2.17
C TYR A 423 11.35 -15.61 -3.38
N LEU A 424 10.59 -15.35 -4.42
CA LEU A 424 11.01 -14.68 -5.64
C LEU A 424 10.02 -13.57 -5.98
N ALA A 425 10.53 -12.39 -6.32
CA ALA A 425 9.73 -11.27 -6.78
C ALA A 425 10.19 -10.84 -8.18
N LYS A 426 9.24 -10.68 -9.10
CA LYS A 426 9.48 -10.20 -10.45
C LYS A 426 8.51 -9.08 -10.78
N THR A 427 9.01 -8.01 -11.36
CA THR A 427 8.18 -6.95 -11.93
C THR A 427 8.22 -7.04 -13.45
N LEU A 428 7.06 -6.92 -14.09
CA LEU A 428 6.94 -6.76 -15.53
C LEU A 428 6.27 -5.42 -15.82
N VAL A 429 6.63 -4.80 -16.94
CA VAL A 429 6.03 -3.54 -17.39
C VAL A 429 5.49 -3.81 -18.77
N GLN A 430 4.22 -3.48 -18.98
CA GLN A 430 3.63 -3.54 -20.30
C GLN A 430 4.41 -2.60 -21.23
N LYS A 431 5.03 -3.16 -22.27
CA LYS A 431 5.67 -2.35 -23.31
C LYS A 431 4.56 -1.88 -24.25
N GLY A 432 4.50 -0.57 -24.50
CA GLY A 432 3.60 -0.02 -25.52
C GLY A 432 3.82 -0.76 -26.84
N GLY A 433 2.72 -1.21 -27.45
CA GLY A 433 2.70 -1.93 -28.72
C GLY A 433 3.16 -1.12 -29.93
#